data_AF-A0A0K0D5E6-F1
#
_entry.id   AF-A0A0K0D5E6-F1
#
_cell.length_a   1.000
_cell.length_b   1.000
_cell.length_c   1.000
_cell.angle_alpha   90.00
_cell.angle_beta   90.00
_cell.angle_gamma   90.00
#
_symmetry.space_group_name_H-M   'P 1'
#
loop_
_entity.id
_entity.type
_entity.pdbx_description
1 polymer ?
#
loop_
_entity_poly.entity_id
_entity_poly.type
_entity_poly.pdbx_seq_one_letter_code
_entity_poly.pdbx_strand_id
1 'polypeptide(L)'
;MLPPLIPFVPLLLKDLTFIHEGNKTYYNGLVNFEKMHMIANILRTFRQCKSRCTAPQLESKKIFETQNFIRNFRVVDNQRRLVELSTSNIIE
;
A
#
# COMPACT_ATOMS: atom_id res chain seq x y z
N MET A 1 -5.48 -16.54 -0.37
CA MET A 1 -5.00 -15.61 0.67
C MET A 1 -5.93 -15.69 1.86
N LEU A 2 -5.41 -15.87 3.07
CA LEU A 2 -6.23 -15.90 4.28
C LEU A 2 -6.21 -14.51 4.94
N PRO A 3 -7.35 -13.82 5.12
CA PRO A 3 -7.41 -12.62 5.93
C PRO A 3 -7.26 -12.92 7.43
N PRO A 4 -6.84 -11.94 8.26
CA PRO A 4 -6.42 -10.59 7.88
C PRO A 4 -5.01 -10.58 7.29
N LEU A 5 -4.82 -9.84 6.20
CA LEU A 5 -3.54 -9.67 5.53
C LEU A 5 -3.41 -8.23 5.02
N ILE A 6 -2.19 -7.67 5.10
CA ILE A 6 -1.85 -6.44 4.37
C ILE A 6 -1.08 -6.87 3.12
N PRO A 7 -1.64 -6.71 1.91
CA PRO A 7 -0.95 -7.11 0.68
C PRO A 7 0.16 -6.11 0.33
N PHE A 8 1.05 -6.51 -0.58
CA PHE A 8 2.07 -5.60 -1.12
C PHE A 8 1.42 -4.59 -2.09
N VAL A 9 0.99 -3.44 -1.54
CA VAL A 9 0.24 -2.40 -2.25
C VAL A 9 0.93 -1.91 -3.54
N PRO A 10 2.25 -1.69 -3.60
CA PRO A 10 2.92 -1.27 -4.83
C PRO A 10 2.69 -2.20 -6.02
N LEU A 11 2.66 -3.52 -5.80
CA LEU A 11 2.37 -4.48 -6.87
C LEU A 11 0.91 -4.40 -7.33
N LEU A 12 -0.04 -4.27 -6.41
CA LEU A 12 -1.45 -4.08 -6.77
C LEU A 12 -1.67 -2.82 -7.61
N LEU A 13 -1.02 -1.71 -7.24
CA LEU A 13 -1.09 -0.45 -8.00
C LEU A 13 -0.45 -0.60 -9.38
N LYS A 14 0.69 -1.31 -9.46
CA LYS A 14 1.34 -1.65 -10.72
C LYS A 14 0.39 -2.43 -11.63
N ASP A 15 -0.23 -3.49 -11.12
CA ASP A 15 -1.15 -4.33 -11.90
C ASP A 15 -2.36 -3.53 -12.41
N LEU A 16 -2.96 -2.69 -11.56
CA LEU A 16 -4.05 -1.78 -11.96
C LEU A 16 -3.61 -0.79 -13.05
N THR A 17 -2.38 -0.27 -12.95
CA THR A 17 -1.81 0.66 -13.93
C THR A 17 -1.65 -0.02 -15.29
N PHE A 18 -1.05 -1.21 -15.33
CA PHE A 18 -0.88 -1.96 -16.58
C PHE A 18 -2.22 -2.32 -17.24
N ILE A 19 -3.23 -2.68 -16.46
CA ILE A 19 -4.58 -2.93 -17.00
C ILE A 19 -5.17 -1.64 -17.57
N HIS A 20 -4.99 -0.52 -16.89
CA HIS A 20 -5.54 0.76 -17.32
C HIS A 20 -4.92 1.25 -18.63
N GLU A 21 -3.59 1.23 -18.70
CA GLU A 21 -2.82 1.71 -19.86
C GLU A 21 -2.87 0.72 -21.04
N GLY A 22 -2.86 -0.59 -20.77
CA GLY A 22 -2.87 -1.62 -21.79
C GLY A 22 -4.23 -1.87 -22.46
N ASN A 23 -5.33 -1.37 -21.89
CA ASN A 23 -6.68 -1.64 -22.40
C ASN A 23 -7.48 -0.35 -22.58
N LYS A 24 -8.06 -0.11 -23.76
CA LYS A 24 -8.96 1.04 -23.96
C LYS A 24 -10.23 0.87 -23.12
N THR A 25 -10.71 1.97 -22.53
CA THR A 25 -11.95 1.97 -21.74
C THR A 25 -13.18 1.86 -22.64
N TYR A 26 -13.10 2.34 -23.88
CA TYR A 26 -14.19 2.29 -24.85
C TYR A 26 -13.70 1.79 -26.20
N TYR A 27 -14.56 1.05 -26.90
CA TYR A 27 -14.44 0.70 -28.30
C TYR A 27 -15.70 1.14 -29.03
N ASN A 28 -15.56 2.02 -30.03
CA ASN A 28 -16.68 2.54 -30.82
C ASN A 28 -17.83 3.11 -29.96
N GLY A 29 -17.47 3.81 -28.87
CA GLY A 29 -18.44 4.37 -27.91
C GLY A 29 -19.03 3.38 -26.91
N LEU A 30 -18.74 2.08 -27.04
CA LEU A 30 -19.20 1.04 -26.10
C LEU A 30 -18.15 0.79 -25.02
N VAL A 31 -18.62 0.54 -23.79
CA VAL A 31 -17.74 0.25 -22.63
C VAL A 31 -17.05 -1.09 -22.81
N ASN A 32 -15.74 -1.12 -22.58
CA ASN A 32 -14.96 -2.36 -22.52
C ASN A 32 -15.18 -3.05 -21.16
N PHE A 33 -16.14 -3.97 -21.10
CA PHE A 33 -16.43 -4.72 -19.89
C PHE A 33 -15.34 -5.71 -19.49
N GLU A 34 -14.50 -6.18 -20.43
CA GLU A 34 -13.35 -7.04 -20.09
C GLU A 34 -12.35 -6.27 -19.21
N LYS A 35 -12.01 -5.03 -19.59
CA LYS A 35 -11.18 -4.14 -18.77
C LYS A 35 -11.81 -3.91 -17.39
N MET A 36 -13.11 -3.63 -17.34
CA MET A 36 -13.82 -3.43 -16.07
C MET A 36 -13.75 -4.67 -15.18
N HIS A 37 -13.88 -5.86 -15.77
CA HIS A 37 -13.80 -7.12 -15.05
C HIS A 37 -12.39 -7.39 -14.49
N MET A 38 -11.34 -7.10 -15.27
CA MET A 38 -9.95 -7.21 -14.82
C MET A 38 -9.68 -6.33 -13.59
N ILE A 39 -10.07 -5.05 -13.64
CA ILE A 39 -9.94 -4.10 -12.51
C ILE A 39 -10.73 -4.61 -11.30
N ALA A 40 -11.99 -5.02 -11.51
CA ALA A 40 -12.84 -5.50 -10.43
C ALA A 40 -12.27 -6.74 -9.73
N ASN A 41 -11.60 -7.64 -10.46
CA ASN A 41 -10.95 -8.81 -9.86
C ASN A 41 -9.84 -8.43 -8.88
N ILE A 42 -8.99 -7.46 -9.21
CA ILE A 42 -7.95 -6.97 -8.30
C ILE A 42 -8.59 -6.39 -7.03
N LEU A 43 -9.62 -5.56 -7.19
CA LEU A 43 -10.31 -4.92 -6.06
C LEU A 43 -11.04 -5.94 -5.17
N ARG A 44 -11.61 -7.01 -5.74
CA ARG A 44 -12.22 -8.12 -4.99
C ARG A 44 -11.18 -8.86 -4.16
N THR A 45 -10.00 -9.16 -4.72
CA THR A 45 -8.89 -9.77 -3.99
C THR A 45 -8.43 -8.87 -2.85
N PHE A 46 -8.24 -7.56 -3.11
CA PHE A 46 -7.88 -6.60 -2.06
C PHE A 46 -8.92 -6.55 -0.93
N ARG A 47 -10.21 -6.60 -1.27
CA ARG A 47 -11.30 -6.67 -0.28
C ARG A 47 -11.23 -7.93 0.58
N GLN A 48 -10.84 -9.07 0.01
CA GLN A 48 -10.69 -10.33 0.75
C GLN A 48 -9.53 -10.30 1.76
N CYS A 49 -8.58 -9.36 1.65
CA CYS A 49 -7.49 -9.22 2.62
C CYS A 49 -7.96 -8.71 3.99
N LYS A 50 -9.13 -8.05 4.07
CA LYS A 50 -9.67 -7.51 5.34
C LYS A 50 -10.46 -8.60 6.08
N SER A 51 -10.08 -8.94 7.32
CA SER A 51 -10.96 -9.72 8.20
C SER A 51 -12.00 -8.83 8.87
N ARG A 52 -13.10 -9.43 9.35
CA ARG A 52 -13.98 -8.78 10.34
C ARG A 52 -13.38 -8.95 11.75
N CYS A 53 -12.19 -8.43 12.01
CA CYS A 53 -11.58 -8.52 13.35
C CYS A 53 -12.12 -7.43 14.27
N THR A 54 -12.74 -7.85 15.37
CA THR A 54 -12.99 -7.05 16.58
C THR A 54 -11.67 -6.96 17.36
N ALA A 55 -11.23 -5.74 17.66
CA ALA A 55 -9.98 -5.52 18.39
C ALA A 55 -10.09 -6.04 19.84
N PRO A 56 -9.06 -6.74 20.38
CA PRO A 56 -9.00 -7.03 21.80
C PRO A 56 -8.73 -5.76 22.61
N GLN A 57 -9.43 -5.60 23.73
CA GLN A 57 -9.23 -4.53 24.71
C GLN A 57 -7.91 -4.78 25.46
N LEU A 58 -6.90 -3.93 25.26
CA LEU A 58 -5.61 -4.02 25.97
C LEU A 58 -5.26 -2.66 26.61
N GLU A 59 -4.50 -2.69 27.71
CA GLU A 59 -4.30 -1.57 28.65
C GLU A 59 -3.80 -0.24 28.04
N SER A 60 -4.40 0.86 28.51
CA SER A 60 -4.51 2.13 27.78
C SER A 60 -3.28 3.05 27.73
N LYS A 61 -2.40 3.06 28.75
CA LYS A 61 -1.33 4.08 28.86
C LYS A 61 -0.09 3.80 28.01
N LYS A 62 0.55 2.63 28.11
CA LYS A 62 1.74 2.27 27.29
C LYS A 62 1.41 2.20 25.79
N ILE A 63 0.16 1.85 25.47
CA ILE A 63 -0.35 1.86 24.10
C ILE A 63 -0.36 3.29 23.56
N PHE A 64 -0.76 4.30 24.34
CA PHE A 64 -0.87 5.67 23.85
C PHE A 64 0.47 6.26 23.38
N GLU A 65 1.54 6.15 24.16
CA GLU A 65 2.86 6.64 23.77
C GLU A 65 3.41 5.90 22.55
N THR A 66 3.29 4.56 22.54
CA THR A 66 3.73 3.72 21.43
C THR A 66 2.94 4.03 20.14
N GLN A 67 1.63 4.21 20.25
CA GLN A 67 0.76 4.59 19.13
C GLN A 67 1.12 5.98 18.61
N ASN A 68 1.38 6.94 19.51
CA ASN A 68 1.81 8.28 19.11
C ASN A 68 3.15 8.24 18.38
N PHE A 69 4.10 7.44 18.84
CA PHE A 69 5.39 7.27 18.15
C PHE A 69 5.21 6.66 16.76
N ILE A 70 4.46 5.56 16.64
CA ILE A 70 4.22 4.86 15.36
C ILE A 70 3.48 5.77 14.36
N ARG A 71 2.53 6.59 14.83
CA ARG A 71 1.73 7.47 13.96
C ARG A 71 2.49 8.71 13.49
N ASN A 72 3.58 9.08 14.17
CA ASN A 72 4.29 10.35 13.94
C ASN A 72 5.80 10.13 13.68
N PHE A 73 6.16 9.15 12.85
CA PHE A 73 7.55 8.96 12.45
C PHE A 73 8.11 10.20 11.76
N ARG A 74 9.30 10.64 12.22
CA ARG A 74 10.11 11.63 11.51
C ARG A 74 11.10 10.90 10.63
N VAL A 75 10.97 11.05 9.31
CA VAL A 75 11.76 10.32 8.31
C VAL A 75 12.60 11.32 7.52
N VAL A 76 13.83 10.94 7.19
CA VAL A 76 14.62 11.60 6.14
C VAL A 76 14.36 10.83 4.85
N ASP A 77 13.67 11.44 3.90
CA ASP A 77 13.30 10.86 2.60
C ASP A 77 14.19 11.36 1.44
N ASN A 78 15.00 12.39 1.68
CA ASN A 78 15.97 12.87 0.71
C ASN A 78 17.12 11.85 0.56
N GLN A 79 17.07 11.09 -0.54
CA GLN A 79 18.06 10.06 -0.85
C GLN A 79 19.50 10.59 -0.92
N ARG A 80 19.73 11.82 -1.41
CA ARG A 80 21.08 12.39 -1.48
C ARG A 80 21.64 12.65 -0.09
N ARG A 81 20.83 13.25 0.78
CA ARG A 81 21.19 13.49 2.19
C ARG A 81 21.46 12.18 2.93
N LEU A 82 20.66 11.14 2.69
CA LEU A 82 20.90 9.80 3.28
C LEU A 82 22.25 9.23 2.83
N VAL A 83 22.61 9.38 1.55
CA VAL A 83 23.91 8.93 1.02
C VAL A 83 25.05 9.74 1.63
N GLU A 84 24.93 11.07 1.72
CA GLU A 84 25.91 11.95 2.37
C GLU A 84 26.16 11.56 3.83
N LEU A 85 25.09 11.31 4.60
CA LEU A 85 25.21 10.86 6.00
C LEU A 85 25.90 9.50 6.10
N SER A 86 25.68 8.59 5.14
CA SER A 86 26.31 7.28 5.12
C SER A 86 27.81 7.35 4.83
N THR A 87 28.28 8.35 4.07
CA THR A 87 29.67 8.46 3.63
C THR A 87 30.50 9.43 4.48
N SER A 88 29.86 10.32 5.24
CA SER A 88 30.55 11.36 6.05
C SER A 88 31.33 10.83 7.26
N ASN A 89 31.20 9.54 7.62
CA ASN A 89 31.92 8.91 8.74
C ASN A 89 33.14 8.06 8.32
N ILE A 90 33.63 8.21 7.07
CA ILE A 90 34.77 7.40 6.54
C ILE A 90 36.10 8.18 6.56
N ILE A 91 36.14 9.38 7.17
CA ILE A 91 37.38 10.18 7.33
C ILE A 91 37.55 10.54 8.82
N GLU A 92 37.82 9.54 9.64
CA GLU A 92 38.58 9.56 10.91
C GLU A 92 39.33 8.21 11.03
#